data_AF-A0A6A6Z809-F1
#
_entry.id   AF-A0A6A6Z809-F1
#
_cell.length_a   1.000
_cell.length_b   1.000
_cell.length_c   1.000
_cell.angle_alpha   90.00
_cell.angle_beta   90.00
_cell.angle_gamma   90.00
#
_symmetry.space_group_name_H-M   'P 1'
#
loop_
_entity.id
_entity.type
_entity.pdbx_description
1 polymer ?
#
loop_
_entity_poly.entity_id
_entity_poly.type
_entity_poly.pdbx_seq_one_letter_code
_entity_poly.pdbx_strand_id
1 'polypeptide(L)'
;MPPQSPYDPPTDALSIADLLAAARTHLTRLTPAAAAAELAAYHSHLASDFKPQTPPPAPVLLIDIRPAAQRAAEGHIAGATVIERNVLEWRLDPRSAARLEAAGGRYDARAIVICQEGYTSSLAARELQRLGLSRATD
;
A
#
# COMPACT_ATOMS: atom_id res chain seq x y z
N MET A 1 -34.02 -20.82 20.63
CA MET A 1 -33.38 -20.84 19.30
C MET A 1 -32.37 -21.97 19.29
N PRO A 2 -32.28 -22.77 18.22
CA PRO A 2 -31.15 -23.69 18.06
C PRO A 2 -29.84 -22.90 18.03
N PRO A 3 -28.72 -23.45 18.54
CA PRO A 3 -27.42 -22.81 18.44
C PRO A 3 -27.02 -22.67 16.97
N GLN A 4 -26.41 -21.54 16.61
CA GLN A 4 -25.90 -21.30 15.27
C GLN A 4 -24.80 -22.33 14.93
N SER A 5 -24.83 -22.86 13.71
CA SER A 5 -23.79 -23.76 13.20
C SER A 5 -22.44 -23.05 13.14
N PRO A 6 -21.32 -23.69 13.52
CA PRO A 6 -19.99 -23.11 13.37
C PRO A 6 -19.55 -22.98 11.89
N TYR A 7 -20.29 -23.57 10.96
CA TYR A 7 -20.02 -23.50 9.51
C TYR A 7 -20.83 -22.41 8.79
N ASP A 8 -21.83 -21.83 9.46
CA ASP A 8 -22.63 -20.74 8.91
C ASP A 8 -22.05 -19.39 9.34
N PRO A 9 -21.85 -18.43 8.42
CA PRO A 9 -21.36 -17.10 8.79
C PRO A 9 -22.37 -16.39 9.71
N PRO A 10 -21.91 -15.58 10.67
CA PRO A 10 -22.76 -14.63 11.40
C PRO A 10 -23.58 -13.75 10.45
N THR A 11 -24.75 -13.29 10.89
CA THR A 11 -25.77 -12.60 10.06
C THR A 11 -25.25 -11.38 9.28
N ASP A 12 -24.16 -10.75 9.72
CA ASP A 12 -23.55 -9.58 9.07
C ASP A 12 -22.07 -9.80 8.69
N ALA A 13 -21.59 -11.04 8.72
CA ALA A 13 -20.22 -11.34 8.37
C ALA A 13 -20.02 -11.25 6.85
N LEU A 14 -19.07 -10.41 6.45
CA LEU A 14 -18.61 -10.32 5.07
C LEU A 14 -17.63 -11.45 4.77
N SER A 15 -17.71 -12.01 3.57
CA SER A 15 -16.65 -12.91 3.08
C SER A 15 -15.39 -12.11 2.74
N ILE A 16 -14.25 -12.81 2.58
CA ILE A 16 -13.03 -12.17 2.08
C ILE A 16 -13.21 -11.60 0.67
N ALA A 17 -14.07 -12.22 -0.15
CA ALA A 17 -14.41 -11.71 -1.47
C ALA A 17 -15.19 -10.39 -1.39
N ASP A 18 -16.15 -10.29 -0.46
CA ASP A 18 -16.92 -9.05 -0.23
C ASP A 18 -16.01 -7.93 0.28
N LEU A 19 -15.14 -8.24 1.26
CA LEU A 19 -14.16 -7.27 1.79
C LEU A 19 -13.22 -6.76 0.70
N LEU A 20 -12.71 -7.68 -0.13
CA LEU A 20 -11.82 -7.32 -1.24
C LEU A 20 -12.54 -6.49 -2.31
N ALA A 21 -13.75 -6.90 -2.70
CA ALA A 21 -14.56 -6.15 -3.66
C ALA A 21 -14.85 -4.73 -3.14
N ALA A 22 -15.28 -4.62 -1.88
CA ALA A 22 -15.53 -3.34 -1.22
C ALA A 22 -14.28 -2.48 -1.12
N ALA A 23 -13.11 -3.05 -0.81
CA ALA A 23 -11.85 -2.30 -0.80
C ALA A 23 -11.56 -1.69 -2.18
N ARG A 24 -11.70 -2.50 -3.24
CA ARG A 24 -11.36 -2.10 -4.62
C ARG A 24 -12.28 -1.01 -5.18
N THR A 25 -13.50 -0.82 -4.67
CA THR A 25 -14.36 0.31 -5.11
C THR A 25 -13.79 1.67 -4.70
N HIS A 26 -12.89 1.72 -3.72
CA HIS A 26 -12.22 2.94 -3.26
C HIS A 26 -10.83 3.16 -3.88
N LEU A 27 -10.35 2.25 -4.72
CA LEU A 27 -9.01 2.28 -5.27
C LEU A 27 -9.03 2.53 -6.78
N THR A 28 -8.21 3.47 -7.24
CA THR A 28 -7.80 3.52 -8.64
C THR A 28 -6.56 2.65 -8.81
N ARG A 29 -6.80 1.38 -9.12
CA ARG A 29 -5.76 0.35 -9.22
C ARG A 29 -4.84 0.60 -10.42
N LEU A 30 -3.56 0.32 -10.24
CA LEU A 30 -2.54 0.54 -11.25
C LEU A 30 -2.17 -0.75 -11.98
N THR A 31 -1.75 -0.60 -13.23
CA THR A 31 -1.00 -1.67 -13.91
C THR A 31 0.45 -1.63 -13.44
N PRO A 32 1.20 -2.74 -13.56
CA PRO A 32 2.64 -2.75 -13.24
C PRO A 32 3.43 -1.65 -13.99
N ALA A 33 3.10 -1.42 -15.26
CA ALA A 33 3.74 -0.39 -16.07
C ALA A 33 3.43 1.03 -15.55
N ALA A 34 2.18 1.30 -15.13
CA ALA A 34 1.80 2.59 -14.57
C ALA A 34 2.49 2.84 -13.22
N ALA A 35 2.54 1.84 -12.34
CA ALA A 35 3.25 1.93 -11.06
C ALA A 35 4.74 2.20 -11.26
N ALA A 36 5.39 1.50 -12.19
CA ALA A 36 6.80 1.72 -12.54
C ALA A 36 7.04 3.13 -13.10
N ALA A 37 6.14 3.63 -13.96
CA ALA A 37 6.22 4.97 -14.51
C ALA A 37 6.07 6.07 -13.44
N GLU A 38 5.11 5.92 -12.51
CA GLU A 38 4.95 6.86 -11.38
C GLU A 38 6.21 6.91 -10.51
N LEU A 39 6.78 5.75 -10.16
CA LEU A 39 8.00 5.67 -9.36
C LEU A 39 9.21 6.29 -10.08
N ALA A 40 9.38 5.98 -11.38
CA ALA A 40 10.49 6.50 -12.19
C ALA A 40 10.42 8.02 -12.37
N ALA A 41 9.21 8.59 -12.51
CA ALA A 41 9.01 10.03 -12.60
C ALA A 41 9.42 10.72 -11.29
N TYR A 42 9.04 10.15 -10.15
CA TYR A 42 9.45 10.68 -8.84
C TYR A 42 10.96 10.60 -8.63
N HIS A 43 11.60 9.47 -8.96
CA HIS A 43 13.06 9.33 -8.85
C HIS A 43 13.81 10.28 -9.80
N SER A 44 13.34 10.45 -11.03
CA SER A 44 13.91 11.43 -11.97
C SER A 44 13.81 12.85 -11.44
N HIS A 45 12.71 13.20 -10.76
CA HIS A 45 12.57 14.48 -10.10
C HIS A 45 13.59 14.66 -8.96
N LEU A 46 13.78 13.64 -8.12
CA LEU A 46 14.76 13.70 -7.03
C LEU A 46 16.22 13.77 -7.50
N ALA A 47 16.53 13.18 -8.65
CA ALA A 47 17.86 13.17 -9.24
C ALA A 47 18.21 14.46 -9.99
N SER A 48 17.25 15.37 -10.20
CA SER A 48 17.51 16.64 -10.86
C SER A 48 18.30 17.60 -9.96
N ASP A 49 19.39 18.17 -10.50
CA ASP A 49 20.13 19.26 -9.84
C ASP A 49 19.27 20.52 -9.67
N PHE A 50 18.22 20.66 -10.49
CA PHE A 50 17.28 21.74 -10.42
C PHE A 50 16.12 21.36 -9.49
N LYS A 51 16.00 22.03 -8.34
CA LYS A 51 14.90 21.85 -7.36
C LYS A 51 13.94 23.05 -7.36
N PRO A 52 13.09 23.22 -8.39
CA PRO A 52 12.24 24.40 -8.51
C PRO A 52 10.98 24.37 -7.64
N GLN A 53 10.53 23.22 -7.12
CA GLN A 53 9.29 23.14 -6.35
C GLN A 53 9.50 23.23 -4.83
N THR A 54 8.88 24.25 -4.21
CA THR A 54 8.71 24.37 -2.75
C THR A 54 7.21 24.51 -2.44
N PRO A 55 6.62 23.59 -1.65
CA PRO A 55 7.24 22.41 -1.06
C PRO A 55 7.64 21.36 -2.13
N PRO A 56 8.55 20.41 -1.80
CA PRO A 56 8.90 19.32 -2.69
C PRO A 56 7.67 18.47 -3.03
N PRO A 57 7.67 17.75 -4.17
CA PRO A 57 6.54 16.88 -4.50
C PRO A 57 6.33 15.81 -3.43
N ALA A 58 5.10 15.31 -3.36
CA ALA A 58 4.75 14.23 -2.46
C ALA A 58 5.61 12.98 -2.77
N PRO A 59 6.11 12.28 -1.73
CA PRO A 59 6.82 11.03 -1.93
C PRO A 59 6.00 10.00 -2.69
N VAL A 60 6.62 9.29 -3.62
CA VAL A 60 6.05 8.13 -4.30
C VAL A 60 6.81 6.89 -3.85
N LEU A 61 6.09 5.91 -3.31
CA LEU A 61 6.64 4.69 -2.76
C LEU A 61 5.96 3.49 -3.41
N LEU A 62 6.73 2.61 -4.02
CA LEU A 62 6.29 1.26 -4.36
C LEU A 62 6.62 0.35 -3.18
N ILE A 63 5.63 -0.29 -2.57
CA ILE A 63 5.76 -0.98 -1.28
C ILE A 63 5.50 -2.46 -1.45
N ASP A 64 6.53 -3.29 -1.26
CA ASP A 64 6.42 -4.76 -1.29
C ASP A 64 6.08 -5.30 0.10
N ILE A 65 4.84 -5.78 0.24
CA ILE A 65 4.31 -6.33 1.49
C ILE A 65 4.41 -7.86 1.60
N ARG A 66 5.05 -8.53 0.64
CA ARG A 66 5.24 -9.99 0.66
C ARG A 66 6.11 -10.41 1.85
N PRO A 67 6.12 -11.69 2.26
CA PRO A 67 7.10 -12.19 3.23
C PRO A 67 8.51 -12.34 2.63
N ALA A 68 9.55 -12.29 3.48
CA ALA A 68 10.94 -12.48 3.06
C ALA A 68 11.20 -13.77 2.29
N ALA A 69 10.61 -14.89 2.72
CA ALA A 69 10.77 -16.18 2.04
C ALA A 69 10.28 -16.13 0.58
N GLN A 70 9.19 -15.41 0.32
CA GLN A 70 8.66 -15.27 -1.02
C GLN A 70 9.55 -14.40 -1.90
N ARG A 71 10.04 -13.26 -1.38
CA ARG A 71 11.01 -12.42 -2.11
C ARG A 71 12.32 -13.16 -2.38
N ALA A 72 12.74 -14.05 -1.49
CA ALA A 72 13.93 -14.88 -1.69
C ALA A 72 13.73 -15.88 -2.85
N ALA A 73 12.52 -16.44 -3.00
CA ALA A 73 12.20 -17.39 -4.07
C ALA A 73 11.91 -16.70 -5.42
N GLU A 74 11.21 -15.57 -5.41
CA GLU A 74 10.66 -14.93 -6.62
C GLU A 74 11.41 -13.65 -7.04
N GLY A 75 12.34 -13.19 -6.21
CA GLY A 75 12.97 -11.88 -6.37
C GLY A 75 12.13 -10.72 -5.85
N HIS A 76 12.70 -9.52 -5.95
CA HIS A 76 12.07 -8.27 -5.53
C HIS A 76 12.18 -7.22 -6.64
N ILE A 77 11.25 -6.27 -6.64
CA ILE A 77 11.25 -5.17 -7.60
C ILE A 77 12.31 -4.14 -7.19
N ALA A 78 13.22 -3.81 -8.10
CA ALA A 78 14.23 -2.78 -7.87
C ALA A 78 13.56 -1.42 -7.58
N GLY A 79 14.02 -0.74 -6.53
CA GLY A 79 13.45 0.54 -6.09
C GLY A 79 12.17 0.42 -5.24
N ALA A 80 11.61 -0.78 -5.07
CA ALA A 80 10.52 -0.97 -4.11
C ALA A 80 11.06 -0.92 -2.67
N THR A 81 10.30 -0.26 -1.79
CA THR A 81 10.52 -0.31 -0.35
C THR A 81 9.88 -1.56 0.20
N VAL A 82 10.66 -2.41 0.85
CA VAL A 82 10.14 -3.61 1.51
C VAL A 82 9.58 -3.24 2.88
N ILE A 83 8.27 -3.46 3.06
CA ILE A 83 7.58 -3.32 4.35
C ILE A 83 6.58 -4.46 4.45
N GLU A 84 6.87 -5.50 5.23
CA GLU A 84 5.94 -6.62 5.34
C GLU A 84 4.58 -6.20 5.92
N ARG A 85 3.52 -6.92 5.55
CA ARG A 85 2.14 -6.52 5.85
C ARG A 85 1.88 -6.27 7.34
N ASN A 86 2.54 -7.00 8.22
CA ASN A 86 2.34 -6.95 9.67
C ASN A 86 2.75 -5.63 10.34
N VAL A 87 3.57 -4.80 9.68
CA VAL A 87 4.06 -3.53 10.24
C VAL A 87 3.68 -2.32 9.39
N LEU A 88 2.97 -2.53 8.29
CA LEU A 88 2.72 -1.52 7.26
C LEU A 88 2.11 -0.24 7.81
N GLU A 89 1.03 -0.37 8.58
CA GLU A 89 0.27 0.73 9.15
C GLU A 89 1.15 1.61 10.07
N TRP A 90 1.97 0.99 10.94
CA TRP A 90 2.91 1.70 11.82
C TRP A 90 4.03 2.39 11.05
N ARG A 91 4.46 1.84 9.93
CA ARG A 91 5.50 2.45 9.10
C ARG A 91 4.97 3.63 8.29
N LEU A 92 3.67 3.66 7.96
CA LEU A 92 3.11 4.71 7.09
C LEU A 92 2.26 5.77 7.81
N ASP A 93 1.79 5.57 9.03
CA ASP A 93 1.16 6.65 9.80
C ASP A 93 2.19 7.75 10.14
N PRO A 94 2.04 9.01 9.65
CA PRO A 94 2.94 10.10 9.98
C PRO A 94 3.11 10.39 11.48
N ARG A 95 2.13 10.01 12.30
CA ARG A 95 2.16 10.19 13.76
C ARG A 95 2.90 9.08 14.49
N SER A 96 3.21 7.98 13.80
CA SER A 96 3.88 6.84 14.40
C SER A 96 5.34 7.17 14.76
N ALA A 97 5.76 6.77 15.95
CA ALA A 97 7.17 6.84 16.35
C ALA A 97 8.06 5.94 15.48
N ALA A 98 7.49 4.90 14.88
CA ALA A 98 8.16 3.98 13.98
C ALA A 98 7.93 4.32 12.50
N ARG A 99 7.49 5.54 12.15
CA ARG A 99 7.24 5.93 10.75
C ARG A 99 8.48 5.73 9.87
N LEU A 100 8.23 5.50 8.58
CA LEU A 100 9.25 5.46 7.55
C LEU A 100 9.60 6.89 7.12
N GLU A 101 10.86 7.28 7.29
CA GLU A 101 11.33 8.62 6.90
C GLU A 101 11.15 8.91 5.39
N ALA A 102 11.24 7.88 4.52
CA ALA A 102 11.01 8.02 3.09
C ALA A 102 9.57 8.46 2.72
N ALA A 103 8.59 8.27 3.61
CA ALA A 103 7.23 8.82 3.42
C ALA A 103 7.13 10.31 3.79
N GLY A 104 8.21 10.92 4.29
CA GLY A 104 8.31 12.34 4.59
C GLY A 104 7.40 12.85 5.70
N GLY A 105 6.77 11.96 6.48
CA GLY A 105 5.76 12.33 7.48
C GLY A 105 4.51 12.97 6.85
N ARG A 106 4.17 12.60 5.61
CA ARG A 106 3.11 13.24 4.83
C ARG A 106 1.91 12.31 4.60
N TYR A 107 0.70 12.84 4.79
CA TYR A 107 -0.54 12.13 4.48
C TYR A 107 -0.83 12.05 2.97
N ASP A 108 -0.27 12.95 2.16
CA ASP A 108 -0.43 12.94 0.71
C ASP A 108 0.66 12.12 -0.02
N ALA A 109 1.46 11.34 0.72
CA ALA A 109 2.38 10.37 0.15
C ALA A 109 1.62 9.35 -0.73
N ARG A 110 2.18 9.06 -1.91
CA ARG A 110 1.65 8.12 -2.88
C ARG A 110 2.20 6.73 -2.58
N ALA A 111 1.51 6.00 -1.70
CA ALA A 111 1.83 4.62 -1.35
C ALA A 111 1.17 3.63 -2.32
N ILE A 112 1.96 3.04 -3.21
CA ILE A 112 1.52 2.01 -4.16
C ILE A 112 1.92 0.65 -3.59
N VAL A 113 0.97 -0.11 -3.08
CA VAL A 113 1.21 -1.36 -2.35
C VAL A 113 1.14 -2.53 -3.31
N ILE A 114 2.12 -3.44 -3.27
CA ILE A 114 2.11 -4.66 -4.07
C ILE A 114 2.22 -5.90 -3.20
N CYS A 115 1.51 -6.94 -3.62
CA CYS A 115 1.64 -8.30 -3.12
C CYS A 115 1.75 -9.26 -4.31
N GLN A 116 1.75 -10.57 -4.07
CA GLN A 116 1.91 -11.56 -5.14
C GLN A 116 0.79 -11.50 -6.19
N GLU A 117 -0.46 -11.49 -5.74
CA GLU A 117 -1.63 -11.71 -6.59
C GLU A 117 -2.59 -10.51 -6.63
N GLY A 118 -2.23 -9.40 -6.00
CA GLY A 118 -3.06 -8.19 -5.97
C GLY A 118 -4.29 -8.26 -5.06
N TYR A 119 -4.36 -9.21 -4.12
CA TYR A 119 -5.46 -9.32 -3.16
C TYR A 119 -5.16 -8.57 -1.87
N THR A 120 -4.10 -8.99 -1.16
CA THR A 120 -3.70 -8.40 0.13
C THR A 120 -3.30 -6.94 -0.01
N SER A 121 -2.77 -6.55 -1.16
CA SER A 121 -2.40 -5.15 -1.47
C SER A 121 -3.62 -4.24 -1.53
N SER A 122 -4.72 -4.66 -2.16
CA SER A 122 -5.97 -3.88 -2.18
C SER A 122 -6.50 -3.65 -0.76
N LEU A 123 -6.51 -4.69 0.08
CA LEU A 123 -6.92 -4.57 1.48
C LEU A 123 -5.98 -3.64 2.26
N ALA A 124 -4.67 -3.73 2.04
CA ALA A 124 -3.67 -2.87 2.66
C ALA A 124 -3.86 -1.41 2.29
N ALA A 125 -3.97 -1.12 0.99
CA ALA A 125 -4.20 0.22 0.48
C ALA A 125 -5.47 0.83 1.06
N ARG A 126 -6.53 0.02 1.24
CA ARG A 126 -7.77 0.51 1.87
C ARG A 126 -7.58 0.88 3.34
N GLU A 127 -6.87 0.09 4.13
CA GLU A 127 -6.57 0.45 5.53
C GLU A 127 -5.68 1.69 5.62
N LEU A 128 -4.71 1.86 4.71
CA LEU A 128 -3.90 3.07 4.63
C LEU A 128 -4.75 4.31 4.31
N GLN A 129 -5.74 4.20 3.42
CA GLN A 129 -6.70 5.28 3.18
C GLN A 129 -7.52 5.61 4.44
N ARG A 130 -7.91 4.61 5.25
CA ARG A 130 -8.60 4.82 6.54
C ARG A 130 -7.70 5.51 7.58
N LEU A 131 -6.40 5.29 7.52
CA LEU A 131 -5.41 6.05 8.31
C LEU A 131 -5.20 7.50 7.84
N GLY A 132 -5.79 7.88 6.70
CA GLY A 132 -5.70 9.22 6.13
C GLY A 132 -4.73 9.34 4.94
N LEU A 133 -4.03 8.27 4.54
CA LEU A 133 -3.23 8.25 3.32
C LEU A 133 -4.14 8.08 2.10
N SER A 134 -4.88 9.15 1.77
CA SER A 134 -5.94 9.15 0.74
C SER A 134 -5.47 8.74 -0.65
N ARG A 135 -4.17 8.85 -0.93
CA ARG A 135 -3.55 8.49 -2.22
C ARG A 135 -3.01 7.06 -2.28
N ALA A 136 -3.16 6.28 -1.21
CA ALA A 136 -2.77 4.88 -1.19
C ALA A 136 -3.58 4.07 -2.22
N THR A 137 -2.90 3.19 -2.95
CA THR A 137 -3.47 2.31 -3.98
C THR A 137 -2.65 1.03 -4.15
N ASP A 138 -3.06 0.15 -5.06
CA ASP A 138 -2.37 -1.09 -5.42
C ASP A 138 -2.24 -1.32 -6.93
#